data_AF-A0A2N3G6A9-F1
#
_entry.id   AF-A0A2N3G6A9-F1
#
_cell.length_a   1.000
_cell.length_b   1.000
_cell.length_c   1.000
_cell.angle_alpha   90.00
_cell.angle_beta   90.00
_cell.angle_gamma   90.00
#
_symmetry.space_group_name_H-M   'P 1'
#
loop_
_entity.id
_entity.type
_entity.pdbx_description
1 polymer ?
#
loop_
_entity_poly.entity_id
_entity_poly.type
_entity_poly.pdbx_seq_one_letter_code
_entity_poly.pdbx_strand_id
1 'polypeptide(L)' 'MANPLAQQIEKVLASAVGDFIAKATLKKNCELIGSTPDTLTSAELAELVAHIEKSVSFFSGKEVGGDVAEKIMNLGG' A
#
# COMPACT_ATOMS: atom_id res chain seq x y z
N MET A 1 -12.99 7.84 1.74
CA MET A 1 -11.68 7.64 2.38
C MET A 1 -11.35 8.89 3.14
N ALA A 2 -11.54 8.84 4.46
CA ALA A 2 -11.22 9.94 5.36
C ALA A 2 -9.80 9.83 5.94
N ASN A 3 -9.10 8.71 5.70
CA ASN A 3 -7.77 8.46 6.23
C ASN A 3 -6.66 8.99 5.29
N PRO A 4 -5.87 10.00 5.72
CA PRO A 4 -4.84 10.60 4.89
C PRO A 4 -3.67 9.65 4.59
N LEU A 5 -3.37 8.70 5.48
CA LEU A 5 -2.32 7.70 5.26
C LEU A 5 -2.71 6.79 4.09
N ALA A 6 -3.92 6.23 4.15
CA ALA A 6 -4.44 5.36 3.09
C ALA A 6 -4.54 6.09 1.74
N GLN A 7 -4.93 7.37 1.72
CA GLN A 7 -4.94 8.17 0.49
C GLN A 7 -3.54 8.38 -0.10
N GLN A 8 -2.52 8.57 0.74
CA GLN A 8 -1.14 8.71 0.26
C GLN A 8 -0.61 7.38 -0.30
N ILE A 9 -0.89 6.28 0.38
CA ILE A 9 -0.52 4.93 -0.08
C ILE A 9 -1.19 4.62 -1.41
N GLU A 10 -2.48 4.93 -1.55
CA GLU A 10 -3.21 4.75 -2.80
C GLU A 10 -2.57 5.55 -3.94
N LYS A 11 -2.11 6.78 -3.70
CA LYS A 11 -1.41 7.60 -4.72
C LYS A 11 -0.07 7.00 -5.15
N VAL A 12 0.71 6.48 -4.21
CA VAL A 12 1.97 5.79 -4.52
C VAL A 12 1.69 4.57 -5.38
N LEU A 13 0.71 3.76 -4.98
CA LEU A 13 0.29 2.59 -5.75
C LEU A 13 -0.25 2.97 -7.13
N ALA A 14 -1.09 3.99 -7.24
CA ALA A 14 -1.69 4.41 -8.50
C ALA A 14 -0.65 4.83 -9.53
N SER A 15 0.45 5.43 -9.07
CA SER A 15 1.58 5.81 -9.92
C SER A 15 2.34 4.61 -10.49
N ALA A 16 2.30 3.46 -9.81
CA ALA A 16 3.00 2.23 -10.21
C ALA A 16 2.12 1.26 -10.99
N VAL A 17 0.85 1.10 -10.57
CA VAL A 17 -0.06 0.03 -11.06
C VAL A 17 -1.40 0.55 -11.60
N GLY A 18 -1.63 1.87 -11.56
CA GLY A 18 -2.88 2.53 -11.96
C GLY A 18 -3.95 2.55 -10.86
N ASP A 19 -4.86 3.53 -10.92
CA ASP A 19 -5.86 3.82 -9.87
C ASP A 19 -6.74 2.61 -9.48
N PHE A 20 -7.14 1.80 -10.45
CA PHE A 20 -8.02 0.67 -10.21
C PHE A 20 -7.30 -0.43 -9.41
N ILE A 21 -6.07 -0.78 -9.81
CA ILE A 21 -5.27 -1.80 -9.13
C ILE A 21 -4.78 -1.27 -7.79
N ALA A 22 -4.48 0.02 -7.67
CA ALA A 22 -4.11 0.66 -6.42
C ALA A 22 -5.20 0.52 -5.35
N LYS A 23 -6.45 0.86 -5.69
CA LYS A 23 -7.61 0.70 -4.80
C LYS A 23 -7.81 -0.74 -4.36
N ALA A 24 -7.76 -1.68 -5.31
CA ALA A 24 -7.93 -3.10 -5.03
C ALA A 24 -6.80 -3.64 -4.14
N THR A 25 -5.55 -3.24 -4.42
CA THR A 25 -4.36 -3.67 -3.69
C THR A 25 -4.37 -3.12 -2.28
N LEU A 26 -4.61 -1.82 -2.11
CA LEU A 26 -4.69 -1.21 -0.78
C LEU A 26 -5.80 -1.86 0.06
N LYS A 27 -7.01 -1.95 -0.49
CA LYS A 27 -8.14 -2.57 0.22
C LYS A 27 -7.84 -4.00 0.62
N LYS A 28 -7.37 -4.83 -0.33
CA LYS A 28 -7.10 -6.24 -0.07
C LYS A 28 -6.01 -6.45 0.96
N ASN A 29 -4.94 -5.65 0.91
CA ASN A 29 -3.83 -5.77 1.86
C ASN A 29 -4.19 -5.22 3.25
N CYS A 30 -5.00 -4.16 3.34
CA CYS A 30 -5.60 -3.74 4.61
C CYS A 30 -6.44 -4.87 5.23
N GLU A 31 -7.29 -5.54 4.44
CA GLU A 31 -8.12 -6.65 4.93
C GLU A 31 -7.27 -7.85 5.42
N LEU A 32 -6.10 -8.11 4.81
CA LEU A 32 -5.20 -9.19 5.21
C LEU A 32 -4.57 -8.98 6.59
N ILE A 33 -4.34 -7.72 6.97
CA ILE A 33 -3.79 -7.35 8.27
C ILE A 33 -4.88 -7.05 9.31
N GLY A 34 -6.15 -7.35 8.99
CA GLY A 34 -7.29 -7.11 9.89
C GLY A 34 -7.70 -5.64 10.01
N SER A 35 -7.27 -4.79 9.07
CA SER A 35 -7.56 -3.36 9.06
C SER A 35 -8.40 -2.96 7.83
N THR A 36 -8.71 -1.68 7.72
CA THR A 36 -9.39 -1.10 6.56
C THR A 36 -8.66 0.17 6.15
N PRO A 37 -8.83 0.65 4.90
CA PRO A 37 -8.24 1.91 4.48
C PRO A 37 -8.61 3.08 5.40
N ASP A 38 -9.82 3.09 5.97
CA ASP A 38 -10.24 4.15 6.88
C ASP A 38 -9.67 3.99 8.31
N THR A 39 -9.38 2.76 8.76
CA THR A 39 -8.85 2.49 10.12
C THR A 39 -7.33 2.31 10.18
N LEU A 40 -6.64 2.33 9.04
CA LEU A 40 -5.20 2.09 8.96
C LEU A 40 -4.41 3.08 9.81
N THR A 41 -3.52 2.55 10.66
CA THR A 41 -2.64 3.35 11.52
C THR A 41 -1.17 3.18 11.14
N SER A 42 -0.31 4.12 11.58
CA SER A 42 1.14 4.03 11.35
C SER A 42 1.78 2.79 11.99
N ALA A 43 1.17 2.22 13.03
CA ALA A 43 1.66 1.01 13.67
C ALA A 43 1.54 -0.23 12.76
N GLU A 44 0.51 -0.25 11.90
CA GLU A 44 0.22 -1.34 10.96
C GLU A 44 0.94 -1.14 9.62
N LEU A 45 1.56 0.03 9.39
CA LEU A 45 2.17 0.40 8.12
C LEU A 45 3.27 -0.57 7.70
N ALA A 46 4.14 -0.99 8.63
CA ALA A 46 5.24 -1.90 8.32
C ALA A 46 4.73 -3.26 7.82
N GLU A 47 3.67 -3.78 8.43
CA GLU A 47 3.05 -5.04 8.00
C GLU A 47 2.34 -4.87 6.65
N LEU A 48 1.59 -3.77 6.49
CA LEU A 48 0.93 -3.44 5.22
C LEU A 48 1.94 -3.34 4.07
N VAL A 49 3.08 -2.69 4.30
CA VAL A 49 4.16 -2.51 3.31
C VAL A 49 4.70 -3.86 2.85
N ALA A 50 4.98 -4.79 3.77
CA ALA A 50 5.49 -6.11 3.40
C ALA A 50 4.50 -6.91 2.53
N HIS A 51 3.20 -6.73 2.77
CA HIS A 51 2.14 -7.35 1.98
C HIS A 51 1.97 -6.69 0.60
N ILE A 52 2.04 -5.36 0.55
CA ILE A 52 2.00 -4.57 -0.69
C ILE A 52 3.23 -4.89 -1.56
N GLU A 53 4.43 -4.90 -0.99
CA GLU A 53 5.68 -5.21 -1.70
C GLU A 53 5.56 -6.55 -2.43
N LYS A 54 5.10 -7.60 -1.74
CA LYS A 54 4.89 -8.93 -2.33
C LYS A 54 3.85 -8.89 -3.45
N SER A 55 2.72 -8.23 -3.22
CA SER A 55 1.64 -8.13 -4.20
C SER A 55 2.12 -7.40 -5.47
N VAL A 56 2.68 -6.21 -5.30
CA VAL A 56 3.17 -5.39 -6.42
C VAL A 56 4.35 -6.06 -7.11
N SER A 57 5.26 -6.69 -6.37
CA SER A 57 6.36 -7.48 -6.97
C SER A 57 5.86 -8.61 -7.84
N PHE A 58 4.74 -9.24 -7.46
CA PHE A 58 4.14 -10.33 -8.21
C PHE A 58 3.51 -9.84 -9.53
N PHE A 59 2.85 -8.68 -9.53
CA PHE A 59 2.16 -8.15 -10.72
C PHE A 59 3.05 -7.28 -11.62
N SER A 60 4.04 -6.58 -11.04
CA SER A 60 4.79 -5.51 -11.71
C SER A 60 6.31 -5.67 -11.61
N GLY A 61 6.79 -6.75 -10.97
CA GLY A 61 8.21 -7.06 -10.83
C GLY A 61 8.83 -6.52 -9.54
N LYS A 62 9.88 -7.18 -9.07
CA LYS A 62 10.56 -6.89 -7.79
C LYS A 62 11.03 -5.44 -7.65
N GLU A 63 11.50 -4.83 -8.73
CA GLU A 63 11.98 -3.44 -8.71
C GLU A 63 10.84 -2.46 -8.36
N VAL A 64 9.69 -2.63 -9.00
CA VAL A 64 8.50 -1.79 -8.75
C VAL A 64 7.94 -2.05 -7.35
N GLY A 65 7.90 -3.31 -6.92
CA GLY A 65 7.45 -3.66 -5.57
C GLY A 65 8.31 -3.03 -4.47
N GLY A 66 9.64 -3.07 -4.64
CA GLY A 66 10.59 -2.46 -3.73
C GLY A 66 10.48 -0.93 -3.67
N ASP A 67 10.41 -0.25 -4.83
CA ASP A 67 10.25 1.21 -4.91
C ASP A 67 8.94 1.68 -4.23
N VAL A 68 7.84 0.97 -4.47
CA VAL A 68 6.55 1.27 -3.82
C VAL A 68 6.63 1.06 -2.31
N ALA A 69 7.24 -0.04 -1.86
CA ALA A 69 7.39 -0.35 -0.44
C ALA A 69 8.22 0.71 0.29
N GLU A 70 9.35 1.11 -0.28
CA GLU A 70 10.21 2.17 0.26
C GLU A 70 9.48 3.51 0.35
N LYS A 71 8.75 3.89 -0.71
CA LYS A 71 7.95 5.12 -0.71
C LYS A 71 6.88 5.11 0.37
N ILE A 72 6.16 3.99 0.53
CA ILE A 72 5.12 3.89 1.56
C ILE A 72 5.73 3.93 2.96
N MET A 73 6.85 3.26 3.20
CA MET A 73 7.53 3.25 4.50
C MET A 73 7.97 4.66 4.92
N ASN A 74 8.40 5.50 3.96
CA ASN A 74 8.74 6.90 4.19
C ASN A 74 7.53 7.82 4.47
N LEU A 75 6.28 7.36 4.30
CA LEU A 75 5.09 8.15 4.63
C LEU A 75 4.72 8.10 6.12
N GLY A 76 5.22 7.10 6.86
CA GLY A 76 4.92 6.89 8.28
C GLY A 76 6.01 7.35 9.24
N GLY A 77 7.08 7.95 8.72
CA GLY A 77 8.21 8.51 9.48
C GLY A 77 8.03 9.97 9.82
#